data_AF-A0A1C4BMR3-F1
#
_entry.id   AF-A0A1C4BMR3-F1
#
_cell.length_a   1.000
_cell.length_b   1.000
_cell.length_c   1.000
_cell.angle_alpha   90.00
_cell.angle_beta   90.00
_cell.angle_gamma   90.00
#
_symmetry.space_group_name_H-M   'P 1'
#
loop_
_entity.id
_entity.type
_entity.pdbx_description
1 polymer ?
#
loop_
_entity_poly.entity_id
_entity_poly.type
_entity_poly.pdbx_seq_one_letter_code
_entity_poly.pdbx_strand_id
1 'polypeptide(L)'
;MINLVQTPYDLNSGYPIVRRTLEDKKKLVRHEGFGPESCCATIEYTLRGNARYAFGNSQMQVEMPPNIYAHNWVKLHGEMAALMAAIRRIERADSTNIVLPITSAYIELRPCEANCLPALQNILPDNITVYFSFLHPTQVDQWKQSARALCAA
;
A
#
# COMPACT_ATOMS: atom_id res chain seq x y z
N MET A 1 12.44 12.98 4.00
CA MET A 1 11.12 13.21 3.34
C MET A 1 10.92 12.13 2.27
N ILE A 2 9.69 11.63 2.10
CA ILE A 2 9.37 10.64 1.05
C ILE A 2 9.20 11.30 -0.32
N ASN A 3 9.47 10.56 -1.39
CA ASN A 3 9.32 11.01 -2.78
C ASN A 3 8.03 10.46 -3.39
N LEU A 4 7.09 11.33 -3.75
CA LEU A 4 5.84 10.94 -4.41
C LEU A 4 6.01 10.92 -5.93
N VAL A 5 5.72 9.78 -6.57
CA VAL A 5 5.81 9.62 -8.03
C VAL A 5 4.49 9.12 -8.59
N GLN A 6 3.86 9.91 -9.47
CA GLN A 6 2.66 9.46 -10.15
C GLN A 6 3.01 8.52 -11.31
N THR A 7 2.26 7.42 -11.44
CA THR A 7 2.52 6.33 -12.38
C THR A 7 1.22 5.84 -13.03
N PRO A 8 1.27 5.37 -14.30
CA PRO A 8 0.09 4.78 -14.94
C PRO A 8 -0.46 3.58 -14.17
N TYR A 9 -1.78 3.44 -14.14
CA TYR A 9 -2.49 2.27 -13.61
C TYR A 9 -2.52 1.16 -14.67
N ASP A 10 -1.39 0.45 -14.85
CA ASP A 10 -1.20 -0.51 -15.94
C ASP A 10 -0.44 -1.77 -15.50
N LEU A 11 -0.95 -2.95 -15.92
CA LEU A 11 -0.29 -4.25 -15.73
C LEU A 11 1.03 -4.37 -16.51
N ASN A 12 1.26 -3.51 -17.50
CA ASN A 12 2.52 -3.42 -18.25
C ASN A 12 3.44 -2.29 -17.75
N SER A 13 3.15 -1.72 -16.57
CA SER A 13 3.95 -0.64 -15.99
C SER A 13 5.44 -1.00 -15.88
N GLY A 14 6.32 -0.05 -16.20
CA GLY A 14 7.76 -0.19 -16.02
C GLY A 14 8.18 -0.36 -14.55
N TYR A 15 7.28 -0.09 -13.60
CA TYR A 15 7.51 -0.26 -12.18
C TYR A 15 6.98 -1.63 -11.69
N PRO A 16 7.86 -2.57 -11.25
CA PRO A 16 7.44 -3.90 -10.83
C PRO A 16 6.41 -3.91 -9.70
N ILE A 17 6.53 -2.97 -8.74
CA ILE A 17 5.60 -2.86 -7.61
C ILE A 17 4.18 -2.47 -8.04
N VAL A 18 4.04 -1.66 -9.10
CA VAL A 18 2.74 -1.30 -9.68
C VAL A 18 2.11 -2.55 -10.27
N ARG A 19 2.80 -3.22 -11.21
CA ARG A 19 2.31 -4.44 -11.87
C ARG A 19 1.87 -5.49 -10.86
N ARG A 20 2.73 -5.75 -9.87
CA ARG A 20 2.48 -6.74 -8.83
C ARG A 20 1.25 -6.41 -7.99
N THR A 21 1.05 -5.14 -7.65
CA THR A 21 -0.16 -4.73 -6.90
C THR A 21 -1.42 -4.95 -7.72
N LEU A 22 -1.40 -4.61 -9.01
CA LEU A 22 -2.55 -4.77 -9.90
C LEU A 22 -2.86 -6.25 -10.15
N GLU A 23 -1.83 -7.08 -10.32
CA GLU A 23 -1.99 -8.54 -10.40
C GLU A 23 -2.58 -9.14 -9.12
N ASP A 24 -2.07 -8.73 -7.95
CA ASP A 24 -2.57 -9.20 -6.66
C ASP A 24 -4.03 -8.76 -6.46
N LYS A 25 -4.38 -7.51 -6.80
CA LYS A 25 -5.77 -7.03 -6.80
C LYS A 25 -6.69 -7.88 -7.69
N LYS A 26 -6.28 -8.14 -8.93
CA LYS A 26 -7.05 -8.95 -9.89
C LYS A 26 -7.29 -10.38 -9.39
N LYS A 27 -6.32 -10.97 -8.68
CA LYS A 27 -6.47 -12.30 -8.07
C LYS A 27 -7.39 -12.25 -6.86
N LEU A 28 -7.22 -11.25 -6.00
CA LEU A 28 -7.86 -11.19 -4.69
C LEU A 28 -9.30 -10.69 -4.71
N VAL A 29 -9.72 -9.96 -5.74
CA VAL A 29 -11.12 -9.50 -5.92
C VAL A 29 -12.15 -10.65 -5.98
N ARG A 30 -11.69 -11.88 -6.15
CA ARG A 30 -12.53 -13.08 -6.15
C ARG A 30 -12.85 -13.60 -4.75
N HIS A 31 -12.20 -13.06 -3.71
CA HIS A 31 -12.43 -13.46 -2.33
C HIS A 31 -13.48 -12.57 -1.66
N GLU A 32 -14.23 -13.17 -0.73
CA GLU A 32 -15.23 -12.47 0.07
C GLU A 32 -14.57 -11.33 0.87
N GLY A 33 -15.19 -10.15 0.83
CA GLY A 33 -14.63 -8.95 1.48
C GLY A 33 -13.58 -8.19 0.67
N PHE A 34 -13.39 -8.50 -0.63
CA PHE A 34 -12.55 -7.71 -1.54
C PHE A 34 -13.31 -7.33 -2.81
N GLY A 35 -13.70 -6.06 -2.90
CA GLY A 35 -14.35 -5.51 -4.08
C GLY A 35 -13.36 -4.89 -5.07
N PRO A 36 -13.75 -4.70 -6.35
CA PRO A 36 -12.96 -3.93 -7.31
C PRO A 36 -12.62 -2.52 -6.81
N GLU A 37 -13.51 -1.94 -6.01
CA GLU A 37 -13.36 -0.61 -5.39
C GLU A 37 -12.72 -0.65 -4.00
N SER A 38 -12.03 -1.73 -3.64
CA SER A 38 -11.12 -1.73 -2.50
C SER A 38 -9.81 -1.06 -2.92
N CYS A 39 -9.45 0.05 -2.27
CA CYS A 39 -8.18 0.74 -2.52
C CYS A 39 -7.05 -0.14 -2.05
N CYS A 40 -6.12 -0.46 -2.95
CA CYS A 40 -5.01 -1.37 -2.70
C CYS A 40 -3.67 -0.62 -2.58
N ALA A 41 -2.76 -1.23 -1.84
CA ALA A 41 -1.39 -0.77 -1.71
C ALA A 41 -0.45 -1.96 -1.54
N THR A 42 0.81 -1.76 -1.92
CA THR A 42 1.89 -2.72 -1.66
C THR A 42 3.09 -2.00 -1.11
N ILE A 43 3.70 -2.56 -0.07
CA ILE A 43 5.01 -2.14 0.45
C ILE A 43 6.06 -3.16 0.03
N GLU A 44 7.13 -2.69 -0.60
CA GLU A 44 8.31 -3.47 -0.92
C GLU A 44 9.38 -3.28 0.16
N TYR A 45 9.93 -4.39 0.64
CA TYR A 45 10.96 -4.39 1.67
C TYR A 45 11.95 -5.52 1.44
N THR A 46 13.18 -5.36 1.92
CA THR A 46 14.22 -6.38 1.82
C THR A 46 14.25 -7.19 3.10
N LEU A 47 14.26 -8.51 2.97
CA LEU A 47 14.45 -9.41 4.10
C LEU A 47 15.49 -10.46 3.74
N ARG A 48 16.60 -10.53 4.51
CA ARG A 48 17.73 -11.44 4.27
C ARG A 48 18.23 -11.36 2.81
N GLY A 49 18.42 -10.14 2.31
CA GLY A 49 18.90 -9.87 0.94
C GLY A 49 17.88 -10.08 -0.18
N ASN A 50 16.63 -10.48 0.13
CA ASN A 50 15.60 -10.74 -0.88
C ASN A 50 14.49 -9.68 -0.81
N ALA A 51 14.05 -9.20 -1.99
CA ALA A 51 12.87 -8.34 -2.08
C ALA A 51 11.61 -9.14 -1.70
N ARG A 52 10.79 -8.53 -0.85
CA ARG A 52 9.51 -9.05 -0.35
C ARG A 52 8.46 -7.97 -0.46
N TYR A 53 7.20 -8.40 -0.47
CA TYR A 53 6.06 -7.53 -0.70
C TYR A 53 4.97 -7.81 0.33
N ALA A 54 4.42 -6.76 0.90
CA ALA A 54 3.23 -6.82 1.72
C ALA A 54 2.11 -6.06 1.02
N PHE A 55 1.05 -6.79 0.67
CA PHE A 55 -0.15 -6.25 0.08
C PHE A 55 -1.16 -5.88 1.17
N GLY A 56 -1.86 -4.78 0.96
CA GLY A 56 -2.94 -4.30 1.81
C GLY A 56 -4.06 -3.71 0.98
N ASN A 57 -5.28 -3.71 1.51
CA ASN A 57 -6.36 -2.91 0.94
C ASN A 57 -7.34 -2.42 2.01
N SER A 58 -8.17 -1.46 1.63
CA SER A 58 -9.09 -0.76 2.54
C SER A 58 -10.17 -1.63 3.18
N GLN A 59 -10.37 -2.87 2.73
CA GLN A 59 -11.34 -3.81 3.32
C GLN A 59 -10.65 -4.89 4.18
N MET A 60 -9.32 -4.93 4.24
CA MET A 60 -8.59 -5.84 5.13
C MET A 60 -8.76 -5.41 6.58
N GLN A 61 -9.31 -6.30 7.41
CA GLN A 61 -9.27 -6.13 8.85
C GLN A 61 -7.85 -6.40 9.36
N VAL A 62 -7.15 -5.34 9.74
CA VAL A 62 -5.82 -5.43 10.37
C VAL A 62 -5.99 -5.27 11.88
N GLU A 63 -5.59 -6.30 12.63
CA GLU A 63 -5.42 -6.17 14.08
C GLU A 63 -4.34 -5.10 14.35
N MET A 64 -4.65 -4.12 15.18
CA MET A 64 -3.70 -3.09 15.60
C MET A 64 -3.30 -3.37 17.05
N PRO A 65 -2.00 -3.32 17.40
CA PRO A 65 -1.60 -3.40 18.80
C PRO A 65 -2.32 -2.30 19.59
N PRO A 66 -2.99 -2.62 20.71
CA PRO A 66 -3.51 -1.59 21.60
C PRO A 66 -2.33 -0.73 22.05
N ASN A 67 -2.47 0.60 21.93
CA ASN A 67 -1.56 1.64 22.44
C ASN A 67 -0.50 2.25 21.51
N ILE A 68 -0.32 1.78 20.26
CA ILE A 68 0.67 2.42 19.34
C ILE A 68 -0.01 3.37 18.35
N TYR A 69 -1.19 3.01 17.85
CA TYR A 69 -1.95 3.82 16.90
C TYR A 69 -3.39 3.94 17.42
N ALA A 70 -3.66 5.01 18.18
CA ALA A 70 -4.93 5.19 18.90
C ALA A 70 -6.16 5.44 18.01
N HIS A 71 -5.97 5.62 16.70
CA HIS A 71 -7.04 6.08 15.81
C HIS A 71 -7.46 5.03 14.80
N ASN A 72 -8.77 4.80 14.73
CA ASN A 72 -9.41 3.85 13.80
C ASN A 72 -9.17 4.18 12.31
N TRP A 73 -8.70 5.39 11.96
CA TRP A 73 -8.43 5.76 10.56
C TRP A 73 -7.33 4.89 9.92
N VAL A 74 -6.38 4.38 10.71
CA VAL A 74 -5.33 3.46 10.24
C VAL A 74 -5.92 2.15 9.72
N LYS A 75 -7.09 1.74 10.22
CA LYS A 75 -7.79 0.52 9.80
C LYS A 75 -8.56 0.69 8.48
N LEU A 76 -8.76 1.92 8.02
CA LEU A 76 -9.66 2.23 6.89
C LEU A 76 -8.94 2.41 5.55
N HIS A 77 -7.61 2.44 5.57
CA HIS A 77 -6.78 2.83 4.43
C HIS A 77 -5.87 1.69 3.96
N GLY A 78 -5.89 1.39 2.67
CA GLY A 78 -5.14 0.26 2.10
C GLY A 78 -3.63 0.39 2.28
N GLU A 79 -3.11 1.61 2.21
CA GLU A 79 -1.71 1.94 2.46
C GLU A 79 -1.25 1.58 3.88
N MET A 80 -2.11 1.82 4.87
CA MET A 80 -1.80 1.50 6.27
C MET A 80 -1.88 0.00 6.53
N ALA A 81 -2.85 -0.69 5.91
CA ALA A 81 -2.96 -2.14 6.00
C ALA A 81 -1.71 -2.83 5.43
N ALA A 82 -1.22 -2.36 4.28
CA ALA A 82 -0.01 -2.88 3.63
C ALA A 82 1.24 -2.63 4.49
N LEU A 83 1.37 -1.44 5.07
CA LEU A 83 2.47 -1.04 5.94
C LEU A 83 2.54 -1.87 7.22
N MET A 84 1.40 -2.03 7.91
CA MET A 84 1.33 -2.88 9.10
C MET A 84 1.65 -4.34 8.79
N ALA A 85 1.20 -4.85 7.64
CA ALA A 85 1.55 -6.20 7.19
C ALA A 85 3.05 -6.35 6.92
N ALA A 86 3.71 -5.32 6.36
CA ALA A 86 5.16 -5.30 6.16
C ALA A 86 5.91 -5.32 7.49
N ILE A 87 5.59 -4.39 8.39
CA ILE A 87 6.23 -4.24 9.71
C ILE A 87 6.14 -5.55 10.50
N ARG A 88 4.93 -6.11 10.61
CA ARG A 88 4.72 -7.40 11.32
C ARG A 88 5.56 -8.54 10.76
N ARG A 89 5.75 -8.59 9.44
CA ARG A 89 6.58 -9.62 8.79
C ARG A 89 8.07 -9.38 9.02
N ILE A 90 8.50 -8.13 9.04
CA ILE A 90 9.88 -7.73 9.34
C ILE A 90 10.20 -8.09 10.79
N GLU A 91 9.39 -7.64 11.75
CA GLU A 91 9.60 -7.87 13.20
C GLU A 91 9.68 -9.36 13.55
N ARG A 92 8.83 -10.20 12.92
CA ARG A 92 8.86 -11.66 13.12
C ARG A 92 10.13 -12.31 12.60
N ALA A 93 10.76 -11.73 11.60
CA ALA A 93 11.91 -12.32 10.92
C ALA A 93 13.25 -11.77 11.40
N ASP A 94 13.24 -10.57 11.97
CA ASP A 94 14.42 -9.83 12.43
C ASP A 94 14.02 -8.81 13.51
N SER A 95 14.09 -9.20 14.78
CA SER A 95 13.61 -8.41 15.92
C SER A 95 14.61 -7.35 16.41
N THR A 96 15.77 -7.22 15.78
CA THR A 96 16.87 -6.36 16.27
C THR A 96 17.14 -5.15 15.37
N ASN A 97 16.55 -5.09 14.17
CA ASN A 97 16.77 -3.98 13.24
C ASN A 97 15.87 -2.78 13.58
N ILE A 98 16.51 -1.66 13.97
CA ILE A 98 15.83 -0.39 14.30
C ILE A 98 15.29 0.28 13.03
N VAL A 99 15.93 0.05 11.87
CA VAL A 99 15.53 0.63 10.59
C VAL A 99 14.71 -0.38 9.80
N LEU A 100 13.49 0.01 9.43
CA LEU A 100 12.64 -0.80 8.54
C LEU A 100 13.32 -0.89 7.16
N PRO A 101 13.61 -2.11 6.64
CA PRO A 101 14.24 -2.29 5.34
C PRO A 101 13.25 -2.10 4.18
N ILE A 102 12.36 -1.11 4.29
CA ILE A 102 11.39 -0.73 3.25
C ILE A 102 12.13 0.03 2.16
N THR A 103 11.87 -0.35 0.91
CA THR A 103 12.58 0.18 -0.27
C THR A 103 11.68 1.01 -1.18
N SER A 104 10.40 0.63 -1.29
CA SER A 104 9.41 1.39 -2.04
C SER A 104 7.98 1.07 -1.59
N ALA A 105 7.03 1.91 -1.98
CA ALA A 105 5.60 1.67 -1.78
C ALA A 105 4.82 2.03 -3.04
N TYR A 106 3.70 1.35 -3.27
CA TYR A 106 2.70 1.74 -4.26
C TYR A 106 1.33 1.83 -3.60
N ILE A 107 0.59 2.89 -3.91
CA ILE A 107 -0.74 3.18 -3.37
C ILE A 107 -1.62 3.67 -4.51
N GLU A 108 -2.77 3.04 -4.78
CA GLU A 108 -3.57 3.38 -5.96
C GLU A 108 -3.98 4.87 -6.00
N LEU A 109 -4.40 5.40 -4.86
CA LEU A 109 -4.77 6.80 -4.66
C LEU A 109 -3.67 7.54 -3.88
N ARG A 110 -3.37 8.78 -4.25
CA ARG A 110 -2.43 9.63 -3.51
C ARG A 110 -2.85 9.69 -2.03
N PRO A 111 -1.93 9.43 -1.09
CA PRO A 111 -2.23 9.52 0.34
C PRO A 111 -2.82 10.87 0.73
N CYS A 112 -3.85 10.89 1.58
CA CYS A 112 -4.45 12.14 2.02
C CYS A 112 -3.44 12.96 2.85
N GLU A 113 -3.45 14.28 2.64
CA GLU A 113 -2.51 15.18 3.31
C GLU A 113 -2.79 15.34 4.80
N ALA A 114 -4.03 15.11 5.22
CA ALA A 114 -4.44 15.26 6.62
C ALA A 114 -3.87 14.18 7.54
N ASN A 115 -3.80 12.92 7.09
CA ASN A 115 -3.49 11.78 7.98
C ASN A 115 -2.45 10.83 7.38
N CYS A 116 -2.67 10.33 6.17
CA CYS A 116 -1.85 9.27 5.61
C CYS A 116 -0.46 9.75 5.21
N LEU A 117 -0.36 10.91 4.57
CA LEU A 117 0.95 11.43 4.16
C LEU A 117 1.86 11.74 5.36
N PRO A 118 1.40 12.44 6.42
CA PRO A 118 2.20 12.62 7.63
C PRO A 118 2.60 11.29 8.29
N ALA A 119 1.68 10.32 8.37
CA ALA A 119 2.00 9.02 8.96
C ALA A 119 3.03 8.23 8.14
N LEU A 120 2.90 8.23 6.82
CA LEU A 120 3.88 7.63 5.91
C LEU A 120 5.25 8.30 6.08
N GLN A 121 5.31 9.63 6.20
CA GLN A 121 6.55 10.36 6.44
C GLN A 121 7.20 10.03 7.79
N ASN A 122 6.40 9.73 8.82
CA ASN A 122 6.92 9.37 10.13
C ASN A 122 7.41 7.92 10.22
N ILE A 123 6.82 7.00 9.45
CA ILE A 123 7.11 5.56 9.55
C ILE A 123 8.15 5.12 8.52
N LEU A 124 8.07 5.66 7.31
CA LEU A 124 8.91 5.22 6.22
C LEU A 124 10.30 5.85 6.30
N PRO A 125 11.36 5.15 5.85
CA PRO A 125 12.68 5.74 5.75
C PRO A 125 12.68 6.99 4.86
N ASP A 126 13.63 7.89 5.12
CA ASP A 126 13.82 9.07 4.27
C ASP A 126 14.20 8.68 2.84
N ASN A 127 13.76 9.51 1.87
CA ASN A 127 14.03 9.38 0.45
C ASN A 127 13.47 8.14 -0.24
N ILE A 128 12.61 7.36 0.42
CA ILE A 128 11.93 6.26 -0.27
C ILE A 128 10.94 6.79 -1.31
N THR A 129 10.73 5.99 -2.36
CA THR A 129 9.75 6.34 -3.40
C THR A 129 8.40 5.70 -3.10
N VAL A 130 7.37 6.53 -3.06
CA VAL A 130 5.97 6.13 -2.97
C VAL A 130 5.29 6.45 -4.30
N TYR A 131 5.03 5.39 -5.05
CA TYR A 131 4.32 5.44 -6.31
C TYR A 131 2.81 5.55 -6.07
N PHE A 132 2.10 6.30 -6.90
CA PHE A 132 0.65 6.33 -6.91
C PHE A 132 0.08 6.51 -8.30
N SER A 133 -1.21 6.23 -8.53
CA SER A 133 -1.81 6.35 -9.88
C SER A 133 -2.83 7.46 -10.02
N PHE A 134 -3.65 7.68 -8.99
CA PHE A 134 -4.76 8.63 -9.05
C PHE A 134 -4.66 9.66 -7.92
N LEU A 135 -5.06 10.90 -8.20
CA LEU A 135 -5.17 11.95 -7.21
C LEU A 135 -6.47 11.82 -6.41
N HIS A 136 -6.37 11.94 -5.09
CA HIS A 136 -7.54 12.08 -4.22
C HIS A 136 -7.70 13.54 -3.80
N PRO A 137 -8.93 14.11 -3.79
CA PRO A 137 -10.21 13.47 -4.12
C PRO A 137 -10.60 13.53 -5.61
N THR A 138 -9.82 14.19 -6.46
CA THR A 138 -10.26 14.63 -7.80
C THR A 138 -10.37 13.51 -8.85
N GLN A 139 -9.69 12.38 -8.68
CA GLN A 139 -9.68 11.26 -9.64
C GLN A 139 -10.30 9.97 -9.09
N VAL A 140 -11.09 10.05 -8.02
CA VAL A 140 -11.72 8.86 -7.39
C VAL A 140 -12.62 8.12 -8.37
N ASP A 141 -13.43 8.82 -9.18
CA ASP A 141 -14.32 8.15 -10.13
C ASP A 141 -13.55 7.49 -11.27
N GLN A 142 -12.46 8.11 -11.73
CA GLN A 142 -11.56 7.53 -12.72
C GLN A 142 -10.88 6.26 -12.18
N TRP A 143 -10.45 6.28 -10.90
CA TRP A 143 -9.92 5.11 -10.22
C TRP A 143 -10.97 3.99 -10.14
N LYS A 144 -12.21 4.27 -9.72
CA LYS A 144 -13.29 3.26 -9.65
C LYS A 144 -13.53 2.59 -11.00
N GLN A 145 -13.59 3.38 -12.08
CA GLN A 145 -13.76 2.84 -13.44
C GLN A 145 -12.59 1.93 -13.83
N SER A 146 -11.36 2.40 -13.61
CA SER A 146 -10.14 1.65 -13.94
C SER A 146 -10.02 0.36 -13.12
N ALA A 147 -10.36 0.42 -11.83
CA ALA A 147 -10.30 -0.72 -10.93
C ALA A 147 -11.36 -1.78 -11.26
N ARG A 148 -12.58 -1.37 -11.63
CA ARG A 148 -13.61 -2.29 -12.16
C ARG A 148 -13.16 -2.95 -13.45
N ALA A 149 -12.59 -2.19 -14.39
CA ALA A 149 -12.09 -2.73 -15.65
C ALA A 149 -10.94 -3.74 -15.44
N LEU A 150 -9.99 -3.44 -14.55
CA LEU A 150 -8.90 -4.35 -14.18
C LEU A 150 -9.43 -5.70 -13.66
N CYS A 151 -10.43 -5.65 -12.77
CA CYS A 151 -10.98 -6.83 -12.12
C CYS A 151 -11.98 -7.62 -12.98
N ALA A 152 -12.51 -7.03 -14.05
CA ALA A 152 -13.41 -7.69 -14.99
C ALA A 152 -12.68 -8.54 -16.04
N ALA A 153 -11.39 -8.24 -16.29
CA ALA A 153 -10.52 -8.96 -17.24
C ALA A 153 -9.97 -10.27 -16.66
#